data_AF-A0A0B4RF80-F1
#
_entry.id   AF-A0A0B4RF80-F1
#
_cell.length_a   1.000
_cell.length_b   1.000
_cell.length_c   1.000
_cell.angle_alpha   90.00
_cell.angle_beta   90.00
_cell.angle_gamma   90.00
#
_symmetry.space_group_name_H-M   'P 1'
#
loop_
_entity.id
_entity.type
_entity.pdbx_description
1 polymer ?
#
loop_
_entity_poly.entity_id
_entity_poly.type
_entity_poly.pdbx_seq_one_letter_code
_entity_poly.pdbx_strand_id
1 'polypeptide(L)'
;MAIISSYEVIASIVGAVISIALLILNAYTKNFDLVETAQSHQKAADALWKIREEYVSLLTDFDLLESTDVMERRDDLQNRTAEIYAQSPRTDAKSYKEAQKALKTEEEQTFSEKEIDVMLPNSIRRENRN
;
A
#
# COMPACT_ATOMS: atom_id res chain seq x y z
N MET A 1 -7.99 -32.74 51.64
CA MET A 1 -6.63 -32.21 51.40
C MET A 1 -6.09 -32.59 50.02
N ALA A 2 -6.18 -33.87 49.59
CA ALA A 2 -5.67 -34.31 48.27
C ALA A 2 -6.35 -33.73 47.01
N ILE A 3 -7.63 -33.34 47.10
CA ILE A 3 -8.38 -32.79 45.95
C ILE A 3 -7.95 -31.34 45.65
N ILE A 4 -7.60 -30.59 46.70
CA ILE A 4 -7.16 -29.18 46.60
C ILE A 4 -5.79 -29.13 45.94
N SER A 5 -4.86 -30.01 46.35
CA SER A 5 -3.53 -30.11 45.73
C SER A 5 -3.59 -30.48 44.25
N SER A 6 -4.56 -31.30 43.83
CA SER A 6 -4.73 -31.64 42.41
C SER A 6 -5.21 -30.45 41.57
N TYR A 7 -6.07 -29.60 42.13
CA TYR A 7 -6.54 -28.38 41.46
C TYR A 7 -5.43 -27.33 41.32
N GLU A 8 -4.58 -27.18 42.34
CA GLU A 8 -3.40 -26.30 42.30
C GLU A 8 -2.42 -26.71 41.18
N VAL A 9 -2.18 -28.01 41.00
CA VAL A 9 -1.30 -28.52 39.93
C VAL A 9 -1.91 -28.22 38.55
N ILE A 10 -3.21 -28.44 38.37
CA ILE A 10 -3.90 -28.14 37.09
C ILE A 10 -3.87 -26.64 36.79
N ALA A 11 -4.17 -25.80 37.78
CA ALA A 11 -4.13 -24.34 37.64
C ALA A 11 -2.71 -23.84 37.31
N SER A 12 -1.67 -24.43 37.92
CA SER A 12 -0.28 -24.11 37.62
C SER A 12 0.11 -24.50 36.19
N ILE A 13 -0.33 -25.65 35.69
CA ILE A 13 -0.05 -26.09 34.31
C ILE A 13 -0.76 -25.15 33.32
N VAL A 14 -2.03 -24.82 33.57
CA VAL A 14 -2.78 -23.88 32.72
C VAL A 14 -2.13 -22.50 32.74
N GLY A 15 -1.74 -21.99 33.91
CA GLY A 15 -1.03 -20.73 34.04
C GLY A 15 0.31 -20.71 33.32
N ALA A 16 1.07 -21.82 33.37
CA ALA A 16 2.31 -21.98 32.63
C ALA A 16 2.09 -21.97 31.11
N VAL A 17 1.07 -22.69 30.61
CA VAL A 17 0.71 -22.70 29.18
C VAL A 17 0.31 -21.31 28.70
N ILE A 18 -0.54 -20.61 29.46
CA ILE A 18 -0.96 -19.24 29.12
C ILE A 18 0.25 -18.29 29.15
N SER A 19 1.15 -18.43 30.12
CA SER A 19 2.35 -17.60 30.22
C SER A 19 3.31 -17.83 29.04
N ILE A 20 3.48 -19.09 28.61
CA ILE A 20 4.28 -19.43 27.43
C ILE A 20 3.62 -18.90 26.16
N ALA A 21 2.30 -19.03 26.02
CA ALA A 21 1.57 -18.49 24.87
C ALA A 21 1.68 -16.95 24.80
N LEU A 22 1.55 -16.28 25.95
CA LEU A 22 1.76 -14.83 26.07
C LEU A 22 3.20 -14.45 25.76
N LEU A 23 4.18 -15.24 26.18
CA LEU A 23 5.59 -15.00 25.88
C LEU A 23 5.87 -15.12 24.37
N ILE A 24 5.33 -16.14 23.70
CA ILE A 24 5.45 -16.31 22.25
C ILE A 24 4.77 -15.16 21.51
N LEU A 25 3.55 -14.77 21.93
CA LEU A 25 2.83 -13.66 21.32
C LEU A 25 3.60 -12.34 21.50
N ASN A 26 4.11 -12.06 22.71
CA ASN A 26 4.90 -10.87 22.98
C ASN A 26 6.26 -10.88 22.26
N ALA A 27 6.89 -12.03 22.09
CA ALA A 27 8.11 -12.15 21.31
C ALA A 27 7.85 -11.92 19.81
N TYR A 28 6.71 -12.40 19.30
CA TYR A 28 6.30 -12.20 17.91
C TYR A 28 5.93 -10.74 17.64
N THR A 29 5.17 -10.09 18.52
CA THR A 29 4.88 -8.66 18.41
C THR A 29 6.14 -7.83 18.61
N LYS A 30 7.07 -8.18 19.50
CA LYS A 30 8.30 -7.38 19.67
C LYS A 30 9.22 -7.41 18.43
N ASN A 31 9.12 -8.42 17.58
CA ASN A 31 9.83 -8.52 16.29
C ASN A 31 9.00 -7.93 15.13
N PHE A 32 8.31 -6.81 15.36
CA PHE A 32 7.36 -6.13 14.47
C PHE A 32 7.98 -5.48 13.21
N ASP A 33 8.75 -6.24 12.43
CA ASP A 33 9.17 -5.82 11.09
C ASP A 33 7.95 -5.66 10.15
N LEU A 34 6.86 -6.39 10.43
CA LEU A 34 5.61 -6.34 9.65
C LEU A 34 4.85 -5.02 9.78
N VAL A 35 4.76 -4.43 10.98
CA VAL A 35 4.06 -3.14 11.17
C VAL A 35 4.88 -2.00 10.58
N GLU A 36 6.19 -2.02 10.77
CA GLU A 36 7.10 -1.05 10.17
C GLU A 36 7.09 -1.15 8.64
N THR A 37 7.13 -2.36 8.08
CA THR A 37 7.01 -2.60 6.63
C THR A 37 5.66 -2.14 6.10
N ALA A 38 4.56 -2.43 6.78
CA ALA A 38 3.22 -1.97 6.38
C ALA A 38 3.12 -0.44 6.39
N GLN A 39 3.62 0.21 7.44
CA GLN A 39 3.70 1.67 7.52
C GLN A 39 4.59 2.27 6.43
N SER A 40 5.69 1.58 6.07
CA SER A 40 6.58 2.00 4.99
C SER A 40 5.89 1.93 3.63
N HIS A 41 5.17 0.84 3.34
CA HIS A 41 4.32 0.75 2.14
C HIS A 41 3.22 1.82 2.11
N GLN A 42 2.58 2.10 3.25
CA GLN A 42 1.56 3.15 3.36
C GLN A 42 2.15 4.54 3.06
N LYS A 43 3.31 4.87 3.64
CA LYS A 43 4.01 6.14 3.36
C LYS A 43 4.38 6.28 1.89
N ALA A 44 4.86 5.20 1.25
CA ALA A 44 5.17 5.21 -0.17
C ALA A 44 3.90 5.44 -1.02
N ALA A 45 2.79 4.80 -0.66
CA ALA A 45 1.50 4.99 -1.33
C ALA A 45 0.98 6.43 -1.20
N ASP A 46 1.02 7.02 0.00
CA ASP A 46 0.59 8.41 0.24
C ASP A 46 1.46 9.39 -0.57
N ALA A 47 2.77 9.14 -0.66
CA ALA A 47 3.68 9.98 -1.43
C ALA A 47 3.43 9.88 -2.94
N LEU A 48 3.18 8.66 -3.46
CA LEU A 48 2.80 8.44 -4.86
C LEU A 48 1.44 9.07 -5.19
N TRP A 49 0.48 9.02 -4.25
CA TRP A 49 -0.83 9.63 -4.42
C TRP A 49 -0.72 11.14 -4.69
N LYS A 50 0.12 11.84 -3.90
CA LYS A 50 0.35 13.27 -4.11
C LYS A 50 0.90 13.56 -5.52
N ILE A 51 1.87 12.78 -5.99
CA ILE A 51 2.43 12.94 -7.33
C ILE A 51 1.35 12.69 -8.40
N ARG A 52 0.50 11.67 -8.21
CA ARG A 52 -0.62 11.40 -9.12
C ARG A 52 -1.54 12.61 -9.25
N GLU A 53 -1.93 13.23 -8.14
CA GLU A 53 -2.77 14.42 -8.16
C GLU A 53 -2.07 15.61 -8.83
N GLU A 54 -0.76 15.77 -8.65
CA GLU A 54 0.02 16.80 -9.35
C GLU A 54 0.05 16.56 -10.88
N TYR A 55 0.14 15.30 -11.34
CA TYR A 55 -0.01 14.97 -12.77
C TYR A 55 -1.41 15.30 -13.30
N VAL A 56 -2.46 15.02 -12.54
CA VAL A 56 -3.84 15.34 -12.91
C VAL A 56 -4.03 16.86 -13.04
N SER A 57 -3.45 17.63 -12.13
CA SER A 57 -3.42 19.10 -12.22
C SER A 57 -2.66 19.56 -13.47
N LEU A 58 -1.47 19.00 -13.73
CA LEU A 58 -0.67 19.32 -14.91
C LEU A 58 -1.42 19.03 -16.23
N LEU A 59 -2.16 17.92 -16.30
CA LEU A 59 -2.98 17.57 -17.46
C LEU A 59 -4.14 18.55 -17.67
N THR A 60 -4.69 19.09 -16.59
CA THR A 60 -5.80 20.06 -16.65
C THR A 60 -5.30 21.44 -17.08
N ASP A 61 -4.14 21.85 -16.57
CA ASP A 61 -3.51 23.15 -16.88
C ASP A 61 -2.68 23.12 -18.18
N PHE A 62 -2.64 21.99 -18.88
CA PHE A 62 -1.77 21.75 -20.03
C PHE A 62 -1.94 22.80 -21.14
N ASP A 63 -3.19 23.19 -21.44
CA ASP A 63 -3.51 24.17 -22.48
C ASP A 63 -3.21 25.63 -22.06
N LEU A 64 -2.94 25.87 -20.77
CA LEU A 64 -2.63 27.19 -20.21
C LEU A 64 -1.13 27.44 -20.04
N LEU A 65 -0.31 26.40 -20.14
CA LEU A 65 1.13 26.43 -19.87
C LEU A 65 1.93 26.43 -21.18
N GLU A 66 3.10 27.06 -21.16
CA GLU A 66 4.02 26.94 -22.29
C GLU A 66 4.66 25.55 -22.34
N SER A 67 4.98 25.08 -23.55
CA SER A 67 5.54 23.74 -23.77
C SER A 67 6.81 23.47 -22.95
N THR A 68 7.64 24.49 -22.73
CA THR A 68 8.86 24.44 -21.90
C THR A 68 8.54 24.18 -20.43
N ASP A 69 7.56 24.89 -19.87
CA ASP A 69 7.15 24.75 -18.46
C ASP A 69 6.50 23.38 -18.21
N VAL A 70 5.73 22.89 -19.17
CA VAL A 70 5.13 21.54 -19.13
C VAL A 70 6.21 20.47 -19.11
N MET A 71 7.24 20.60 -19.95
CA MET A 71 8.35 19.65 -19.98
C MET A 71 9.13 19.64 -18.68
N GLU A 72 9.44 20.81 -18.11
CA GLU A 72 10.16 20.92 -16.85
C GLU A 72 9.37 20.30 -15.68
N ARG A 73 8.07 20.62 -15.57
CA ARG A 73 7.19 20.03 -14.54
C ARG A 73 7.05 18.53 -14.70
N ARG A 74 6.93 18.02 -15.94
CA ARG A 74 6.89 16.58 -16.19
C ARG A 74 8.17 15.91 -15.70
N ASP A 75 9.33 16.46 -16.04
CA ASP A 75 10.61 15.88 -15.70
C ASP A 75 10.84 15.89 -14.18
N ASP A 76 10.44 16.95 -13.47
CA ASP A 76 10.40 16.99 -11.99
C ASP A 76 9.53 15.87 -11.40
N LEU A 77 8.29 15.74 -11.87
CA LEU A 77 7.36 14.72 -11.40
C LEU A 77 7.90 13.31 -11.66
N GLN A 78 8.55 13.06 -12.80
CA GLN A 78 9.18 11.78 -13.11
C GLN A 78 10.36 11.47 -12.17
N ASN A 79 11.22 12.45 -11.92
CA ASN A 79 12.36 12.28 -11.02
C ASN A 79 11.89 11.97 -9.58
N ARG A 80 10.91 12.73 -9.06
CA ARG A 80 10.33 12.49 -7.74
C ARG A 80 9.65 11.13 -7.63
N THR A 81 8.98 10.69 -8.70
CA THR A 81 8.39 9.35 -8.76
C THR A 81 9.46 8.26 -8.65
N ALA A 82 10.57 8.42 -9.38
CA ALA A 82 11.68 7.48 -9.36
C ALA A 82 12.34 7.41 -7.98
N GLU A 83 12.52 8.55 -7.31
CA GLU A 83 13.05 8.60 -5.94
C GLU A 83 12.17 7.85 -4.94
N ILE A 84 10.84 8.02 -5.00
CA ILE A 84 9.92 7.30 -4.10
C ILE A 84 9.96 5.80 -4.36
N TYR A 85 9.97 5.37 -5.63
CA TYR A 85 10.09 3.94 -5.95
C TYR A 85 11.43 3.36 -5.51
N ALA A 86 12.52 4.12 -5.57
CA ALA A 86 13.84 3.68 -5.11
C ALA A 86 13.89 3.48 -3.58
N GLN A 87 13.11 4.27 -2.83
CA GLN A 87 13.04 4.19 -1.36
C GLN A 87 11.94 3.25 -0.86
N SER A 88 11.02 2.83 -1.73
CA SER A 88 9.91 1.96 -1.37
C SER A 88 10.40 0.55 -0.99
N PRO A 89 9.83 -0.08 0.05
CA PRO A 89 10.09 -1.49 0.35
C PRO A 89 9.72 -2.38 -0.84
N ARG A 90 10.56 -3.39 -1.10
CA ARG A 90 10.36 -4.31 -2.22
C ARG A 90 9.22 -5.28 -1.88
N THR A 91 8.24 -5.36 -2.77
CA THR A 91 7.15 -6.33 -2.67
C THR A 91 7.65 -7.74 -2.99
N ASP A 92 7.26 -8.73 -2.19
CA ASP A 92 7.55 -10.14 -2.46
C ASP A 92 6.76 -10.65 -3.69
N ALA A 93 7.34 -11.59 -4.43
CA ALA A 93 6.71 -12.16 -5.63
C ALA A 93 5.36 -12.83 -5.34
N LYS A 94 5.16 -13.38 -4.14
CA LYS A 94 3.86 -13.94 -3.73
C LYS A 94 2.82 -12.83 -3.52
N SER A 95 3.18 -11.79 -2.78
CA SER A 95 2.30 -10.62 -2.55
C SER A 95 1.96 -9.91 -3.86
N TYR A 96 2.91 -9.80 -4.79
CA TYR A 96 2.67 -9.25 -6.13
C TYR A 96 1.66 -10.09 -6.94
N LYS A 97 1.76 -11.43 -6.89
CA LYS A 97 0.79 -12.31 -7.57
C LYS A 97 -0.61 -12.24 -6.96
N GLU A 98 -0.71 -12.14 -5.64
CA GLU A 98 -1.99 -11.97 -4.95
C GLU A 98 -2.63 -10.62 -5.32
N ALA A 99 -1.86 -9.52 -5.27
CA ALA A 99 -2.32 -8.21 -5.73
C ALA A 99 -2.73 -8.24 -7.20
N GLN A 100 -1.92 -8.83 -8.08
CA GLN A 100 -2.25 -8.96 -9.51
C GLN A 100 -3.54 -9.75 -9.74
N LYS A 101 -3.79 -10.79 -8.94
CA LYS A 101 -5.03 -11.57 -9.03
C LYS A 101 -6.24 -10.72 -8.63
N ALA A 102 -6.16 -9.95 -7.54
CA ALA A 102 -7.20 -9.01 -7.15
C ALA A 102 -7.46 -7.99 -8.27
N LEU A 103 -6.41 -7.34 -8.77
CA LEU A 103 -6.51 -6.34 -9.84
C LEU A 103 -7.12 -6.88 -11.15
N LYS A 104 -6.78 -8.11 -11.55
CA LYS A 104 -7.25 -8.71 -12.83
C LYS A 104 -8.58 -9.45 -12.73
N THR A 105 -8.91 -10.00 -11.57
CA THR A 105 -10.06 -10.91 -11.41
C THR A 105 -11.22 -10.24 -10.68
N GLU A 106 -10.94 -9.22 -9.86
CA GLU A 106 -11.93 -8.47 -9.07
C GLU A 106 -12.17 -7.05 -9.64
N GLU A 107 -11.67 -6.76 -10.86
CA GLU A 107 -11.83 -5.49 -11.57
C GLU A 107 -11.32 -4.23 -10.81
N GLU A 108 -10.40 -4.38 -9.85
CA GLU A 108 -9.90 -3.23 -9.07
C GLU A 108 -8.93 -2.32 -9.86
N GLN A 109 -8.24 -2.82 -10.89
CA GLN A 109 -7.49 -1.98 -11.84
C GLN A 109 -7.03 -2.78 -13.09
N THR A 110 -7.75 -2.66 -14.21
CA THR A 110 -7.55 -3.45 -15.44
C THR A 110 -6.84 -2.70 -16.57
N PHE A 111 -6.56 -1.40 -16.42
CA PHE A 111 -5.98 -0.55 -17.48
C PHE A 111 -6.69 -0.68 -18.83
N SER A 112 -7.98 -1.04 -18.83
CA SER A 112 -8.77 -1.06 -20.05
C SER A 112 -8.91 0.36 -20.60
N GLU A 113 -9.15 0.53 -21.91
CA GLU A 113 -9.31 1.87 -22.49
C GLU A 113 -10.39 2.69 -21.77
N LYS A 114 -11.47 2.04 -21.34
CA LYS A 114 -12.56 2.64 -20.59
C LYS A 114 -12.12 3.13 -19.21
N GLU A 115 -11.31 2.35 -18.51
CA GLU A 115 -10.82 2.69 -17.18
C GLU A 115 -9.76 3.79 -17.21
N ILE A 116 -8.87 3.76 -18.21
CA ILE A 116 -7.94 4.85 -18.49
C ILE A 116 -8.72 6.16 -18.68
N ASP A 117 -9.84 6.11 -19.41
CA ASP A 117 -10.70 7.28 -19.60
C ASP A 117 -11.32 7.77 -18.28
N VAL A 118 -11.77 6.87 -17.40
CA VAL A 118 -12.26 7.22 -16.05
C VAL A 118 -11.18 7.88 -15.20
N MET A 119 -9.92 7.45 -15.33
CA MET A 119 -8.79 8.03 -14.59
C MET A 119 -8.42 9.45 -15.06
N LEU A 120 -8.76 9.82 -16.29
CA LEU A 120 -8.52 11.16 -16.81
C LEU A 120 -9.58 12.15 -16.30
N PRO A 121 -9.23 13.45 -16.13
CA PRO A 121 -10.19 14.52 -15.93
C PRO A 121 -11.30 14.48 -16.99
N ASN A 122 -12.53 14.76 -16.56
CA ASN A 122 -13.71 14.76 -17.43
C ASN A 122 -13.47 15.54 -18.74
N SER A 123 -12.73 16.65 -18.69
CA SER A 123 -12.46 17.52 -19.83
C SER A 123 -11.65 16.86 -20.97
N ILE A 124 -10.84 15.84 -20.68
CA ILE A 124 -9.94 15.22 -21.65
C ILE A 124 -10.27 13.74 -21.95
N ARG A 125 -11.41 13.27 -21.45
CA ARG A 125 -11.90 11.92 -21.75
C ARG A 125 -12.27 11.76 -23.23
N ARG A 126 -11.94 10.60 -23.80
CA ARG A 126 -12.27 10.21 -25.17
C ARG A 126 -13.79 10.13 -25.37
N GLU A 127 -14.54 9.69 -24.36
CA GLU A 127 -16.01 9.64 -24.42
C GLU A 127 -16.64 11.03 -24.65
N ASN A 128 -15.97 12.12 -24.21
CA ASN A 128 -16.45 13.50 -24.35
C ASN A 128 -16.01 14.18 -25.66
N ARG A 129 -15.25 13.51 -26.53
CA ARG A 129 -14.80 14.03 -27.84
C ARG A 129 -15.75 13.68 -29.01
N ASN A 130 -16.89 13.06 -28.72
CA ASN A 130 -17.93 12.73 -29.71
C ASN A 130 -19.04 13.77 -29.76
#